data_AF-A0A2R6L8N1-F1
#
_entry.id   AF-A0A2R6L8N1-F1
#
_cell.length_a   1.000
_cell.length_b   1.000
_cell.length_c   1.000
_cell.angle_alpha   90.00
_cell.angle_beta   90.00
_cell.angle_gamma   90.00
#
_symmetry.space_group_name_H-M   'P 1'
#
loop_
_entity.id
_entity.type
_entity.pdbx_description
1 polymer ?
#
loop_
_entity_poly.entity_id
_entity_poly.type
_entity_poly.pdbx_seq_one_letter_code
_entity_poly.pdbx_strand_id
1 'polypeptide(L)' 'MSMAPWEALAAYALILVAAALLGWLPFRFLEYISIVDQLDPPAGRRPSDSRVTCPGCGAVNETGYDRCGSCGGRLLVDD' A
#
# COMPACT_ATOMS: atom_id res chain seq x y z
N MET A 1 -8.35 -51.25 27.18
CA MET A 1 -9.45 -50.28 27.02
C MET A 1 -9.71 -50.07 25.55
N SER A 2 -10.86 -50.50 25.03
CA SER A 2 -11.34 -50.15 23.69
C SER A 2 -11.94 -48.74 23.75
N MET A 3 -11.41 -47.81 22.96
CA MET A 3 -12.03 -46.49 22.81
C MET A 3 -13.45 -46.65 22.29
N ALA A 4 -14.40 -45.94 22.90
CA ALA A 4 -15.76 -45.90 22.39
C ALA A 4 -15.75 -45.22 21.01
N PRO A 5 -16.60 -45.65 20.06
CA PRO A 5 -16.57 -45.16 18.68
C PRO A 5 -16.77 -43.64 18.55
N TRP A 6 -17.48 -43.01 19.48
CA TRP A 6 -17.66 -41.55 19.51
C TRP A 6 -16.38 -40.80 19.91
N GLU A 7 -15.50 -41.40 20.72
CA GLU A 7 -14.23 -40.77 21.10
C GLU A 7 -13.27 -40.70 19.92
N ALA A 8 -13.26 -41.73 19.07
CA ALA A 8 -12.49 -41.72 17.83
C ALA A 8 -12.97 -40.62 16.88
N LEU A 9 -14.29 -40.42 16.77
CA LEU A 9 -14.87 -39.35 15.97
C LEU A 9 -14.56 -37.97 16.55
N ALA A 10 -14.64 -37.82 17.87
CA ALA A 10 -14.30 -36.57 18.56
C ALA A 10 -12.81 -36.21 18.37
N ALA A 11 -11.92 -37.19 18.51
CA ALA A 11 -10.49 -37.01 18.26
C ALA A 11 -10.21 -36.63 16.80
N TYR A 12 -10.85 -37.31 15.85
CA TYR A 12 -10.74 -36.99 14.43
C TYR A 12 -11.22 -35.57 14.11
N ALA A 13 -12.37 -35.16 14.67
CA ALA A 13 -12.88 -33.80 14.52
C ALA A 13 -11.93 -32.75 15.10
N LEU A 14 -11.35 -33.01 16.29
CA LEU A 14 -10.35 -32.13 16.90
C LEU A 14 -9.09 -31.97 16.03
N ILE A 15 -8.61 -33.07 15.44
CA ILE A 15 -7.45 -33.05 14.54
C ILE A 15 -7.75 -32.21 13.29
N LEU A 16 -8.94 -32.36 12.70
CA LEU A 16 -9.34 -31.55 11.54
C LEU A 16 -9.43 -30.06 11.87
N VAL A 17 -10.01 -29.71 13.03
CA VAL A 17 -10.08 -28.32 13.50
C VAL A 17 -8.68 -27.76 13.75
N ALA A 18 -7.80 -28.52 14.41
CA ALA A 18 -6.43 -28.10 14.66
C ALA A 18 -5.65 -27.89 13.35
N ALA A 19 -5.80 -28.79 12.38
CA ALA A 19 -5.18 -28.66 11.06
C ALA A 19 -5.69 -27.42 10.30
N ALA A 20 -7.01 -27.17 10.35
CA ALA A 20 -7.60 -25.97 9.76
C ALA A 20 -7.08 -24.69 10.43
N LEU A 21 -7.02 -24.66 11.76
CA LEU A 21 -6.48 -23.51 12.49
C LEU A 21 -5.00 -23.30 12.19
N LEU A 22 -4.17 -24.34 12.24
CA LEU A 22 -2.72 -24.24 11.99
C LEU A 22 -2.38 -23.91 10.53
N GLY A 23 -3.20 -24.32 9.56
CA GLY A 23 -3.02 -23.96 8.15
C GLY A 23 -3.57 -22.57 7.79
N TRP A 24 -4.71 -22.18 8.37
CA TRP A 24 -5.41 -20.93 8.04
C TRP A 24 -4.90 -19.71 8.82
N LEU A 25 -4.53 -19.87 10.11
CA LEU A 25 -3.97 -18.77 10.92
C LEU A 25 -2.72 -18.11 10.32
N PRO A 26 -1.68 -18.83 9.85
CA PRO A 26 -0.48 -18.18 9.32
C PRO A 26 -0.79 -17.35 8.07
N PHE A 27 -1.69 -17.82 7.20
CA PHE A 27 -2.11 -17.04 6.01
C PHE A 27 -2.92 -15.79 6.40
N ARG A 28 -3.87 -15.90 7.33
CA ARG A 28 -4.63 -14.75 7.86
C ARG A 28 -3.79 -13.74 8.62
N PHE A 29 -2.74 -14.22 9.29
CA PHE A 29 -1.78 -13.41 10.02
C PHE A 29 -0.87 -12.65 9.07
N LEU A 30 -0.42 -13.25 7.96
CA LEU A 30 0.33 -12.54 6.92
C LEU A 30 -0.51 -11.43 6.24
N GLU A 31 -1.81 -11.66 6.06
CA GLU A 31 -2.73 -10.62 5.58
C GLU A 31 -2.95 -9.50 6.61
N TYR A 32 -2.93 -9.83 7.91
CA TYR A 32 -3.04 -8.85 9.01
C TYR A 32 -1.75 -8.05 9.21
N ILE A 33 -0.58 -8.68 9.04
CA ILE A 33 0.72 -8.02 9.03
C ILE A 33 0.98 -7.40 7.64
N SER A 34 0.01 -6.65 7.13
CA SER A 34 0.27 -5.60 6.14
C SER A 34 1.10 -4.50 6.83
N ILE A 35 2.38 -4.79 7.05
CA ILE A 35 3.45 -3.82 7.38
C ILE A 35 3.58 -2.77 6.26
N VAL A 36 2.93 -2.97 5.12
CA VAL A 36 2.89 -2.04 3.98
C VAL A 36 2.16 -0.74 4.30
N ASP A 37 1.28 -0.70 5.32
CA ASP A 37 0.56 0.54 5.70
C ASP A 37 1.47 1.57 6.40
N GLN A 38 2.63 1.17 6.95
CA GLN A 38 3.57 2.10 7.60
C GLN A 38 4.62 2.70 6.67
N LEU A 39 4.49 2.52 5.34
CA LEU A 39 5.20 3.38 4.38
C LEU A 39 4.27 4.50 3.90
N ASP A 40 3.66 5.24 4.83
CA ASP A 40 3.38 6.64 4.58
C ASP A 40 4.69 7.39 4.92
N PRO A 41 5.55 7.72 3.92
CA PRO A 41 6.70 8.58 4.17
C PRO A 41 6.19 9.89 4.79
N PRO A 42 6.92 10.46 5.77
CA PRO A 42 6.46 11.63 6.51
C PRO A 42 6.17 12.74 5.52
N ALA A 43 4.88 13.02 5.29
CA ALA A 43 4.33 14.11 4.50
C ALA A 43 5.42 14.82 3.68
N GLY A 44 5.93 14.13 2.66
CA GLY A 44 6.83 14.74 1.70
C GLY A 44 6.00 15.88 1.13
N ARG A 45 6.41 17.12 1.42
CA ARG A 45 5.80 18.37 0.97
C ARG A 45 5.17 18.11 -0.40
N ARG A 46 3.84 17.93 -0.46
CA ARG A 46 3.15 17.96 -1.75
C ARG A 46 3.57 19.30 -2.32
N PRO A 47 4.32 19.36 -3.45
CA PRO A 47 4.59 20.63 -4.09
C PRO A 47 3.22 21.23 -4.29
N SER A 48 2.99 22.31 -3.55
CA SER A 48 1.67 22.73 -3.14
C SER A 48 1.04 23.41 -4.33
N ASP A 49 0.53 22.65 -5.31
CA ASP A 49 -0.28 23.16 -6.43
C ASP A 49 0.29 24.46 -6.99
N SER A 50 1.63 24.56 -7.01
CA SER A 50 2.30 25.82 -7.22
C SER A 50 2.36 25.92 -8.73
N ARG A 51 1.55 26.81 -9.29
CA ARG A 51 1.49 27.00 -10.73
C ARG A 51 2.45 28.11 -11.10
N VAL A 52 3.39 27.83 -11.99
CA VAL A 52 4.35 28.80 -12.52
C VAL A 52 3.88 29.32 -13.88
N THR A 53 3.92 30.64 -14.06
CA THR A 53 3.58 31.26 -15.34
C THR A 53 4.83 31.32 -16.20
N CYS A 54 4.74 30.78 -17.43
CA CYS A 54 5.86 30.81 -18.37
C CYS A 54 6.15 32.26 -18.81
N PRO A 55 7.38 32.77 -18.64
CA PRO A 55 7.72 34.13 -19.08
C PRO A 55 7.77 34.27 -20.61
N GLY A 56 7.88 33.17 -21.35
CA GLY A 56 7.98 33.20 -22.81
C GLY A 56 6.63 33.25 -23.54
N CYS A 57 5.56 32.67 -22.96
CA CYS A 57 4.25 32.60 -23.62
C CYS A 57 3.06 32.91 -22.70
N GLY A 58 3.27 33.11 -21.40
CA GLY A 58 2.21 33.36 -20.43
C GLY A 58 1.40 32.13 -20.01
N ALA A 59 1.69 30.94 -20.54
CA ALA A 59 0.99 29.72 -20.15
C ALA A 59 1.28 29.34 -18.69
N VAL A 60 0.25 28.87 -17.99
CA VAL A 60 0.35 28.40 -16.61
C VAL A 60 0.75 26.92 -16.63
N ASN A 61 1.85 26.58 -15.98
CA ASN A 61 2.40 25.23 -15.89
C ASN A 61 2.54 24.82 -14.41
N GLU A 62 2.65 23.53 -14.12
CA GLU A 62 2.85 23.06 -12.74
C GLU A 62 4.33 23.25 -12.32
N THR A 63 4.59 23.57 -11.05
CA THR A 63 5.95 23.59 -10.49
C THR A 63 6.52 22.18 -10.48
N GLY A 64 7.73 22.03 -11.02
CA GLY A 64 8.40 20.73 -11.19
C GLY A 64 8.72 20.42 -12.64
N TYR A 65 8.09 21.11 -13.61
CA TYR A 65 8.48 21.03 -15.01
C TYR A 65 9.64 22.00 -15.32
N ASP A 66 10.71 21.50 -15.94
CA ASP A 66 11.84 22.33 -16.40
C ASP A 66 11.49 23.21 -17.62
N ARG A 67 10.44 22.83 -18.37
CA ARG A 67 10.01 23.47 -19.62
C ARG A 67 8.51 23.62 -19.69
N CYS A 68 8.07 24.67 -20.37
CA CYS A 68 6.68 24.94 -20.63
C CYS A 68 6.08 23.92 -21.61
N GLY A 69 4.93 23.34 -21.26
CA GLY A 69 4.20 22.41 -22.12
C GLY A 69 3.61 23.06 -23.38
N SER A 70 3.43 24.39 -23.39
CA SER A 70 2.83 25.11 -24.51
C SER A 70 3.85 25.61 -25.53
N CYS A 71 4.97 26.20 -25.08
CA CYS A 71 5.97 26.80 -25.99
C CYS A 71 7.35 26.14 -25.94
N GLY A 72 7.59 25.20 -25.02
CA GLY A 72 8.88 24.53 -24.85
C GLY A 72 9.99 25.38 -24.20
N GLY A 73 9.71 26.64 -23.86
CA GLY A 73 10.64 27.53 -23.18
C GLY A 73 10.96 27.06 -21.75
N ARG A 74 12.15 27.39 -21.24
CA ARG A 74 12.55 27.04 -19.86
C ARG A 74 11.65 27.75 -18.85
N LEU A 75 11.23 27.01 -17.83
CA LEU A 75 10.57 27.57 -16.66
C LEU A 75 11.66 27.86 -15.62
N LEU A 76 11.76 29.12 -15.19
CA LEU A 76 12.64 29.50 -14.09
C LEU A 76 11.92 29.10 -12.81
N VAL A 77 12.37 28.02 -12.17
CA VAL A 77 11.95 27.65 -10.83
C VAL A 77 12.94 28.33 -9.88
N ASP A 78 12.50 29.35 -9.15
CA ASP A 78 13.29 29.93 -8.07
C ASP A 78 13.31 28.93 -6.90
N ASP A 79 14.51 28.59 -6.41
CA ASP A 79 14.79 27.65 -5.31
C ASP A 79 14.35 28.19 -3.94
#